data_AF-A0A925IA42-F1
#
_entry.id   AF-A0A925IA42-F1
#
_cell.length_a   1.000
_cell.length_b   1.000
_cell.length_c   1.000
_cell.angle_alpha   90.00
_cell.angle_beta   90.00
_cell.angle_gamma   90.00
#
_symmetry.space_group_name_H-M   'P 1'
#
loop_
_entity.id
_entity.type
_entity.pdbx_description
1 polymer ?
#
loop_
_entity_poly.entity_id
_entity_poly.type
_entity_poly.pdbx_seq_one_letter_code
_entity_poly.pdbx_strand_id
1 'polypeptide(L)'
;MKAPKNKYQISLFLYAYLRQIDLSLDRSRWGGQQGLKKYFSTHLAPEKVVKYLCSHFKIKPEKLLTWEHPEMKQYQVKDLTTIFSLRTGSPDVEITYAIQLLHAFEKLLNSNPTEYSTNHEKLRVDICKFNYDFLEKQLKKKDFHKVMLIEHCFQHSHAKHVELSEFWEPLNA
;
A
#
# COMPACT_ATOMS: atom_id res chain seq x y z
N MET A 1 -2.13 -7.96 -19.28
CA MET A 1 -1.98 -8.64 -17.97
C MET A 1 -3.14 -8.37 -17.00
N LYS A 2 -4.10 -9.31 -16.94
CA LYS A 2 -5.26 -9.32 -16.02
C LYS A 2 -4.88 -9.07 -14.55
N ALA A 3 -5.81 -8.51 -13.76
CA ALA A 3 -5.66 -8.32 -12.32
C ALA A 3 -5.02 -9.55 -11.64
N PRO A 4 -4.19 -9.36 -10.60
CA PRO A 4 -3.52 -10.44 -9.89
C PRO A 4 -4.50 -11.56 -9.52
N LYS A 5 -4.11 -12.82 -9.70
CA LYS A 5 -5.03 -13.95 -9.48
C LYS A 5 -4.59 -14.91 -8.39
N ASN A 6 -3.30 -14.99 -8.14
CA ASN A 6 -2.73 -15.87 -7.12
C ASN A 6 -2.04 -15.04 -6.03
N LYS A 7 -1.80 -15.69 -4.88
CA LYS A 7 -1.19 -15.05 -3.70
C LYS A 7 0.09 -14.30 -4.05
N TYR A 8 0.98 -14.89 -4.85
CA TYR A 8 2.24 -14.25 -5.23
C TYR A 8 2.04 -12.96 -6.03
N GLN A 9 1.20 -12.98 -7.06
CA GLN A 9 0.90 -11.81 -7.88
C GLN A 9 0.25 -10.71 -7.05
N ILE A 10 -0.62 -11.08 -6.11
CA ILE A 10 -1.28 -10.14 -5.20
C ILE A 10 -0.25 -9.49 -4.28
N SER A 11 0.64 -10.27 -3.67
CA SER A 11 1.71 -9.73 -2.82
C SER A 11 2.66 -8.82 -3.59
N LEU A 12 3.02 -9.21 -4.82
CA LEU A 12 3.88 -8.39 -5.70
C LEU A 12 3.23 -7.06 -6.05
N PHE A 13 1.95 -7.09 -6.44
CA PHE A 13 1.17 -5.89 -6.72
C PHE A 13 1.02 -5.01 -5.48
N LEU A 14 0.66 -5.58 -4.33
CA LEU A 14 0.49 -4.84 -3.08
C LEU A 14 1.80 -4.16 -2.67
N TYR A 15 2.92 -4.87 -2.78
CA TYR A 15 4.23 -4.29 -2.48
C TYR A 15 4.51 -3.09 -3.40
N ALA A 16 4.26 -3.24 -4.71
CA ALA A 16 4.45 -2.16 -5.68
C ALA A 16 3.57 -0.95 -5.39
N TYR A 17 2.28 -1.17 -5.17
CA TYR A 17 1.32 -0.10 -4.96
C TYR A 17 1.55 0.65 -3.64
N LEU A 18 1.80 -0.09 -2.57
CA LEU A 18 2.12 0.50 -1.27
C LEU A 18 3.46 1.23 -1.30
N ARG A 19 4.46 0.71 -2.00
CA ARG A 19 5.74 1.42 -2.21
C ARG A 19 5.55 2.70 -3.00
N GLN A 20 4.73 2.69 -4.06
CA GLN A 20 4.38 3.90 -4.79
C GLN A 20 3.75 4.94 -3.87
N ILE A 21 2.83 4.53 -2.99
CA ILE A 21 2.19 5.41 -1.99
C ILE A 21 3.23 5.97 -1.02
N ASP A 22 4.11 5.12 -0.45
CA ASP A 22 5.18 5.52 0.47
C ASP A 22 6.08 6.61 -0.16
N LEU A 23 6.62 6.34 -1.34
CA LEU A 23 7.47 7.29 -2.07
C LEU A 23 6.72 8.58 -2.42
N SER A 24 5.46 8.47 -2.85
CA SER A 24 4.64 9.64 -3.18
C SER A 24 4.34 10.50 -1.95
N LEU A 25 4.08 9.88 -0.80
CA LEU A 25 3.92 10.56 0.47
C LEU A 25 5.21 11.28 0.85
N ASP A 26 6.37 10.61 0.80
CA ASP A 26 7.65 11.26 1.10
C ASP A 26 7.88 12.49 0.21
N ARG A 27 7.65 12.38 -1.11
CA ARG A 27 7.81 13.51 -2.02
C ARG A 27 6.78 14.63 -1.82
N SER A 28 5.59 14.31 -1.33
CA SER A 28 4.55 15.32 -1.04
C SER A 28 4.94 16.31 0.06
N ARG A 29 5.99 16.03 0.84
CA ARG A 29 6.61 16.99 1.76
C ARG A 29 7.02 18.29 1.06
N TRP A 30 7.45 18.20 -0.20
CA TRP A 30 7.86 19.33 -1.01
C TRP A 30 6.85 19.67 -2.11
N GLY A 31 6.22 18.66 -2.72
CA GLY A 31 5.28 18.84 -3.82
C GLY A 31 3.85 19.22 -3.39
N GLY A 32 3.55 19.12 -2.10
CA GLY A 32 2.26 19.46 -1.51
C GLY A 32 1.15 18.45 -1.76
N GLN A 33 0.11 18.54 -0.94
CA GLN A 33 -1.02 17.61 -0.95
C GLN A 33 -1.84 17.64 -2.25
N GLN A 34 -1.98 18.82 -2.87
CA GLN A 34 -2.77 18.95 -4.10
C GLN A 34 -2.15 18.18 -5.27
N GLY A 35 -0.82 18.18 -5.40
CA GLY A 35 -0.14 17.42 -6.44
C GLY A 35 -0.26 15.91 -6.19
N LEU A 36 -0.16 15.47 -4.94
CA LEU A 36 -0.41 14.08 -4.55
C LEU A 36 -1.84 13.63 -4.91
N LYS A 37 -2.84 14.45 -4.58
CA LYS A 37 -4.26 14.19 -4.92
C LYS A 37 -4.49 14.11 -6.43
N LYS A 38 -3.92 15.05 -7.19
CA LYS A 38 -4.00 15.07 -8.66
C LYS A 38 -3.34 13.84 -9.29
N TYR A 39 -2.23 13.37 -8.73
CA TYR A 39 -1.57 12.16 -9.21
C TYR A 39 -2.49 10.94 -9.05
N PHE A 40 -3.02 10.69 -7.85
CA PHE A 40 -3.91 9.55 -7.61
C PHE A 40 -5.31 9.68 -8.22
N SER A 41 -5.70 10.85 -8.72
CA SER A 41 -6.94 11.00 -9.51
C SER A 41 -6.78 10.56 -10.98
N THR A 42 -5.55 10.45 -11.47
CA THR A 42 -5.24 10.02 -12.85
C THR A 42 -4.63 8.62 -12.90
N HIS A 43 -4.18 8.09 -11.77
CA HIS A 43 -3.63 6.74 -11.62
C HIS A 43 -4.64 5.81 -10.94
N LEU A 44 -4.23 4.57 -10.63
CA LEU A 44 -5.07 3.62 -9.94
C LEU A 44 -5.49 4.15 -8.56
N ALA A 45 -6.77 4.43 -8.39
CA ALA A 45 -7.33 4.95 -7.14
C ALA A 45 -7.32 3.89 -6.02
N PRO A 46 -7.01 4.25 -4.76
CA PRO A 46 -6.98 3.31 -3.63
C PRO A 46 -8.30 2.56 -3.43
N GLU A 47 -9.42 3.26 -3.64
CA GLU A 47 -10.77 2.68 -3.55
C GLU A 47 -10.96 1.47 -4.50
N LYS A 48 -10.41 1.54 -5.72
CA LYS A 48 -10.50 0.44 -6.70
C LYS A 48 -9.72 -0.77 -6.21
N VAL A 49 -8.58 -0.55 -5.57
CA VAL A 49 -7.75 -1.61 -4.99
C VAL A 49 -8.47 -2.26 -3.81
N VAL A 50 -9.04 -1.47 -2.91
CA VAL A 50 -9.85 -1.97 -1.78
C VAL A 50 -11.01 -2.83 -2.27
N LYS A 51 -11.81 -2.33 -3.23
CA LYS A 51 -12.94 -3.08 -3.81
C LYS A 51 -12.51 -4.43 -4.37
N TYR A 52 -11.39 -4.46 -5.10
CA TYR A 52 -10.83 -5.69 -5.62
C TYR A 52 -10.40 -6.66 -4.51
N LEU A 53 -9.66 -6.20 -3.49
CA LEU A 53 -9.19 -7.05 -2.40
C LEU A 53 -10.37 -7.63 -1.62
N CYS A 54 -11.38 -6.81 -1.30
CA CYS A 54 -12.59 -7.27 -0.63
C CYS A 54 -13.33 -8.34 -1.44
N SER A 55 -13.49 -8.12 -2.75
CA SER A 55 -14.14 -9.08 -3.64
C SER A 55 -13.35 -10.39 -3.76
N HIS A 56 -12.03 -10.30 -3.99
CA HIS A 56 -11.17 -11.45 -4.21
C HIS A 56 -11.05 -12.34 -2.98
N PHE A 57 -10.89 -11.75 -1.80
CA PHE A 57 -10.74 -12.46 -0.53
C PHE A 57 -12.06 -12.65 0.23
N LYS A 58 -13.20 -12.27 -0.36
CA LYS A 58 -14.53 -12.35 0.25
C LYS A 58 -14.60 -11.65 1.63
N ILE A 59 -13.89 -10.54 1.78
CA ILE A 59 -13.87 -9.75 3.01
C ILE A 59 -15.11 -8.85 3.03
N LYS A 60 -15.93 -9.00 4.07
CA LYS A 60 -17.11 -8.14 4.28
C LYS A 60 -16.66 -6.75 4.75
N PRO A 61 -17.14 -5.66 4.12
CA PRO A 61 -16.77 -4.28 4.52
C PRO A 61 -17.05 -3.96 5.98
N GLU A 62 -18.10 -4.56 6.56
CA GLU A 62 -18.47 -4.42 7.98
C GLU A 62 -17.32 -4.83 8.93
N LYS A 63 -16.50 -5.82 8.53
CA LYS A 63 -15.33 -6.26 9.32
C LYS A 63 -14.20 -5.23 9.33
N LEU A 64 -14.19 -4.27 8.42
CA LEU A 64 -13.14 -3.25 8.32
C LEU A 64 -13.34 -2.11 9.33
N LEU A 65 -14.59 -1.86 9.74
CA LEU A 65 -14.98 -0.74 10.62
C LEU A 65 -14.78 -1.03 12.11
N THR A 66 -14.71 -2.31 12.49
CA THR A 66 -14.60 -2.76 13.89
C THR A 66 -13.25 -3.37 14.24
N TRP A 67 -12.33 -3.44 13.27
CA TRP A 67 -11.07 -4.17 13.42
C TRP A 67 -10.00 -3.29 14.11
N GLU A 68 -10.08 -3.25 15.44
CA GLU A 68 -8.93 -2.94 16.29
C GLU A 68 -8.21 -4.25 16.63
N HIS A 69 -7.37 -4.80 15.75
CA HIS A 69 -6.59 -5.97 16.16
C HIS A 69 -5.62 -5.57 17.28
N PRO A 70 -5.66 -6.21 18.45
CA PRO A 70 -4.70 -5.94 19.53
C PRO A 70 -3.27 -6.20 19.08
N GLU A 71 -3.06 -7.17 18.19
CA GLU A 71 -1.74 -7.55 17.68
C GLU A 71 -1.16 -6.48 16.73
N MET A 72 -1.98 -5.59 16.17
CA MET A 72 -1.50 -4.45 15.38
C MET A 72 -1.03 -3.29 16.24
N LYS A 73 -1.40 -3.22 17.54
CA LYS A 73 -0.71 -2.35 18.50
C LYS A 73 0.75 -2.78 18.68
N GLN A 74 1.09 -4.06 18.43
CA GLN A 74 2.46 -4.57 18.48
C GLN A 74 3.29 -4.15 17.25
N TYR A 75 2.68 -3.71 16.16
CA TYR A 75 3.41 -3.08 15.04
C TYR A 75 3.68 -1.57 15.29
N GLN A 76 2.87 -0.95 16.15
CA GLN A 76 3.07 0.42 16.64
C GLN A 76 4.05 0.50 17.82
N VAL A 77 4.21 -0.59 18.57
CA VAL A 77 5.08 -0.67 19.76
C VAL A 77 6.28 -1.57 19.46
N LYS A 78 7.46 -0.96 19.47
CA LYS A 78 8.80 -1.59 19.41
C LYS A 78 8.83 -3.03 19.97
N ASP A 79 8.99 -4.04 19.12
CA ASP A 79 10.04 -5.06 19.22
C ASP A 79 10.04 -6.03 18.02
N LEU A 80 11.21 -6.30 17.44
CA LEU A 80 11.38 -7.14 16.25
C LEU A 80 11.09 -8.64 16.50
N THR A 81 10.96 -9.03 17.76
CA THR A 81 10.84 -10.43 18.21
C THR A 81 9.41 -10.97 18.11
N THR A 82 8.39 -10.12 18.19
CA THR A 82 6.96 -10.54 18.09
C THR A 82 6.47 -10.72 16.64
N ILE A 83 7.14 -10.07 15.67
CA ILE A 83 6.86 -10.29 14.24
C ILE A 83 7.15 -11.74 13.82
N PHE A 84 8.12 -12.39 14.48
CA PHE A 84 8.46 -13.79 14.20
C PHE A 84 7.40 -14.79 14.68
N SER A 85 6.62 -14.48 15.72
CA SER A 85 5.54 -15.36 16.21
C SER A 85 4.26 -15.30 15.38
N LEU A 86 4.13 -14.34 14.45
CA LEU A 86 2.95 -14.15 13.58
C LEU A 86 3.06 -14.83 12.21
N ARG A 87 4.07 -15.71 12.01
CA ARG A 87 4.25 -16.52 10.79
C ARG A 87 3.06 -17.43 10.44
N THR A 88 2.01 -17.46 11.25
CA THR A 88 0.77 -18.23 11.10
C THR A 88 -0.45 -17.39 10.68
N GLY A 89 -0.29 -16.09 10.41
CA GLY A 89 -1.39 -15.21 10.02
C GLY A 89 -2.19 -15.76 8.85
N SER A 90 -3.51 -15.89 9.03
CA SER A 90 -4.41 -16.17 7.90
C SER A 90 -4.22 -15.07 6.85
N PRO A 91 -4.20 -15.39 5.53
CA PRO A 91 -4.17 -14.40 4.46
C PRO A 91 -5.18 -13.26 4.64
N ASP A 92 -6.29 -13.55 5.33
CA ASP A 92 -7.33 -12.59 5.66
C ASP A 92 -6.81 -11.43 6.53
N VAL A 93 -5.88 -11.66 7.46
CA VAL A 93 -5.34 -10.62 8.36
C VAL A 93 -4.45 -9.65 7.59
N GLU A 94 -3.57 -10.19 6.75
CA GLU A 94 -2.60 -9.44 5.96
C GLU A 94 -3.29 -8.53 4.95
N ILE A 95 -4.27 -9.10 4.24
CA ILE A 95 -5.08 -8.36 3.27
C ILE A 95 -5.98 -7.34 3.97
N THR A 96 -6.54 -7.68 5.14
CA THR A 96 -7.33 -6.73 5.94
C THR A 96 -6.47 -5.53 6.34
N TYR A 97 -5.23 -5.75 6.78
CA TYR A 97 -4.35 -4.63 7.13
C TYR A 97 -3.95 -3.79 5.92
N ALA A 98 -3.65 -4.42 4.78
CA ALA A 98 -3.42 -3.68 3.53
C ALA A 98 -4.62 -2.78 3.18
N ILE A 99 -5.86 -3.30 3.31
CA ILE A 99 -7.08 -2.52 3.11
C ILE A 99 -7.17 -1.33 4.08
N GLN A 100 -6.81 -1.52 5.35
CA GLN A 100 -6.79 -0.43 6.34
C GLN A 100 -5.79 0.68 5.98
N LEU A 101 -4.58 0.32 5.54
CA LEU A 101 -3.58 1.28 5.07
C LEU A 101 -4.12 2.08 3.87
N LEU A 102 -4.78 1.41 2.92
CA LEU A 102 -5.37 2.06 1.76
C LEU A 102 -6.52 3.02 2.13
N HIS A 103 -7.37 2.66 3.09
CA HIS A 103 -8.39 3.57 3.61
C HIS A 103 -7.81 4.76 4.35
N ALA A 104 -6.76 4.56 5.14
CA ALA A 104 -6.05 5.67 5.79
C ALA A 104 -5.46 6.63 4.76
N PHE A 105 -4.88 6.08 3.69
CA PHE A 105 -4.38 6.87 2.57
C PHE A 105 -5.48 7.63 1.84
N GLU A 106 -6.61 6.99 1.54
CA GLU A 106 -7.77 7.63 0.90
C GLU A 106 -8.34 8.78 1.75
N LYS A 107 -8.48 8.59 3.07
CA LYS A 107 -8.88 9.66 3.99
C LYS A 107 -7.91 10.83 3.94
N LEU A 108 -6.61 10.54 3.87
CA LEU A 108 -5.56 11.55 3.76
C LEU A 108 -5.64 12.28 2.41
N LEU A 109 -5.80 11.59 1.28
CA LEU A 109 -6.00 12.20 -0.04
C LEU A 109 -7.20 13.15 -0.10
N ASN A 110 -8.28 12.77 0.58
CA ASN A 110 -9.51 13.56 0.63
C ASN A 110 -9.48 14.67 1.69
N SER A 111 -8.57 14.58 2.64
CA SER A 111 -8.25 15.71 3.52
C SER A 111 -7.57 16.81 2.70
N ASN A 112 -7.79 18.06 3.07
CA ASN A 112 -7.15 19.24 2.45
C ASN A 112 -6.17 19.91 3.46
N PRO A 113 -5.17 19.20 3.99
CA PRO A 113 -4.15 19.82 4.83
C PRO A 113 -3.33 20.81 4.00
N THR A 114 -3.02 21.95 4.62
CA THR A 114 -2.11 22.96 4.07
C THR A 114 -0.66 22.48 4.04
N GLU A 115 -0.28 21.59 4.96
CA GLU A 115 1.10 21.12 5.15
C GLU A 115 1.17 19.61 5.41
N TYR A 116 2.35 19.02 5.14
CA TYR A 116 2.64 17.63 5.45
C TYR A 116 2.61 17.41 6.96
N SER A 117 1.66 16.59 7.43
CA SER A 117 1.40 16.40 8.87
C SER A 117 1.99 15.10 9.41
N THR A 118 2.04 14.97 10.74
CA THR A 118 2.41 13.73 11.43
C THR A 118 1.60 12.52 10.99
N ASN A 119 0.35 12.70 10.54
CA ASN A 119 -0.47 11.60 10.02
C ASN A 119 0.07 11.04 8.69
N HIS A 120 0.66 11.89 7.84
CA HIS A 120 1.32 11.43 6.62
C HIS A 120 2.52 10.58 6.97
N GLU A 121 3.36 11.06 7.90
CA GLU A 121 4.55 10.32 8.32
C GLU A 121 4.21 9.00 9.00
N LYS A 122 3.20 9.00 9.86
CA LYS A 122 2.73 7.78 10.51
C LYS A 122 2.27 6.75 9.48
N LEU A 123 1.42 7.16 8.53
CA LEU A 123 0.96 6.27 7.47
C LEU A 123 2.13 5.73 6.64
N ARG A 124 3.08 6.60 6.32
CA ARG A 124 4.26 6.22 5.53
C ARG A 124 5.11 5.18 6.26
N VAL A 125 5.37 5.36 7.56
CA VAL A 125 6.10 4.39 8.39
C VAL A 125 5.34 3.06 8.48
N ASP A 126 4.02 3.10 8.68
CA ASP A 126 3.19 1.89 8.75
C ASP A 126 3.21 1.10 7.44
N ILE A 127 3.11 1.79 6.30
CA ILE A 127 3.25 1.20 4.96
C ILE A 127 4.64 0.59 4.77
N CYS A 128 5.69 1.34 5.11
CA CYS A 128 7.08 0.93 4.97
C CYS A 128 7.33 -0.36 5.77
N LYS A 129 6.93 -0.39 7.04
CA LYS A 129 7.01 -1.60 7.89
C LYS A 129 6.27 -2.77 7.29
N PHE A 130 5.03 -2.60 6.85
CA PHE A 130 4.27 -3.69 6.22
C PHE A 130 4.95 -4.23 4.96
N ASN A 131 5.49 -3.36 4.12
CA ASN A 131 6.23 -3.77 2.93
C ASN A 131 7.48 -4.59 3.30
N TYR A 132 8.36 -4.06 4.14
CA TYR A 132 9.64 -4.71 4.48
C TYR A 132 9.47 -5.96 5.36
N ASP A 133 8.66 -5.87 6.41
CA ASP A 133 8.54 -6.94 7.39
C ASP A 133 7.72 -8.11 6.88
N PHE A 134 6.83 -7.87 5.91
CA PHE A 134 5.85 -8.86 5.49
C PHE A 134 5.87 -9.16 3.98
N LEU A 135 5.59 -8.19 3.13
CA LEU A 135 5.41 -8.44 1.69
C LEU A 135 6.74 -8.78 0.98
N GLU A 136 7.84 -8.12 1.34
CA GLU A 136 9.15 -8.32 0.72
C GLU A 136 9.60 -9.79 0.77
N LYS A 137 9.37 -10.44 1.91
CA LYS A 137 9.76 -11.84 2.18
C LYS A 137 9.07 -12.84 1.26
N GLN A 138 8.00 -12.42 0.56
CA GLN A 138 7.24 -13.25 -0.37
C GLN A 138 7.69 -13.07 -1.82
N LEU A 139 8.54 -12.08 -2.10
CA LEU A 139 8.92 -11.70 -3.46
C LEU A 139 10.17 -12.44 -3.92
N LYS A 140 10.21 -12.78 -5.22
CA LYS A 140 11.46 -13.22 -5.85
C LYS A 140 12.38 -12.01 -6.02
N LYS A 141 13.67 -12.19 -5.79
CA LYS A 141 14.71 -11.13 -5.89
C LYS A 141 14.63 -10.30 -7.17
N LYS A 142 14.38 -10.95 -8.32
CA LYS A 142 14.24 -10.25 -9.62
C LYS A 142 13.05 -9.29 -9.66
N ASP A 143 11.92 -9.69 -9.09
CA ASP A 143 10.68 -8.92 -9.11
C ASP A 143 10.75 -7.82 -8.05
N PHE A 144 11.35 -8.12 -6.89
CA PHE A 144 11.71 -7.11 -5.90
C PHE A 144 12.54 -5.97 -6.50
N HIS A 145 13.67 -6.27 -7.17
CA HIS A 145 14.50 -5.23 -7.80
C HIS A 145 13.72 -4.40 -8.84
N LYS A 146 12.79 -5.03 -9.55
CA LYS A 146 11.93 -4.35 -10.51
C LYS A 146 10.99 -3.37 -9.81
N VAL A 147 10.34 -3.81 -8.74
CA VAL A 147 9.41 -2.96 -7.96
C VAL A 147 10.13 -1.84 -7.22
N MET A 148 11.41 -1.98 -6.90
CA MET A 148 12.20 -0.89 -6.33
C MET A 148 12.24 0.37 -7.22
N LEU A 149 12.00 0.20 -8.53
CA LEU A 149 11.94 1.26 -9.53
C LEU A 149 10.51 1.73 -9.83
N ILE A 150 9.53 1.41 -8.99
CA ILE A 150 8.13 1.80 -9.21
C ILE A 150 8.00 3.32 -9.37
N GLU A 151 7.21 3.73 -10.36
CA GLU A 151 6.84 5.12 -10.57
C GLU A 151 6.15 5.72 -9.33
N HIS A 152 6.34 7.01 -9.07
CA HIS A 152 5.68 7.71 -7.97
C HIS A 152 5.47 9.20 -8.24
N CYS A 153 4.61 9.81 -7.43
CA CYS A 153 4.29 11.23 -7.54
C CYS A 153 5.56 12.09 -7.36
N PHE A 154 5.67 13.17 -8.16
CA PHE A 154 6.82 14.08 -8.19
C PHE A 154 8.16 13.42 -8.58
N GLN A 155 8.11 12.26 -9.22
CA GLN A 155 9.30 11.66 -9.80
C GLN A 155 9.84 12.53 -10.95
N HIS A 156 11.17 12.66 -10.99
CA HIS A 156 11.85 13.35 -12.10
C HIS A 156 11.62 12.61 -13.43
N SER A 157 11.31 13.37 -14.49
CA SER A 157 10.98 12.85 -15.83
C SER A 157 12.05 11.96 -16.46
N HIS A 158 13.32 12.13 -16.10
CA HIS A 158 14.44 11.36 -16.64
C HIS A 158 14.82 10.14 -15.78
N ALA A 159 14.19 9.96 -14.61
CA ALA A 159 14.46 8.83 -13.76
C ALA A 159 13.84 7.57 -14.35
N LYS A 160 14.66 6.51 -14.50
CA LYS A 160 14.17 5.19 -14.89
C LYS A 160 13.11 4.72 -13.90
N HIS A 161 11.96 4.31 -14.41
CA HIS A 161 10.88 3.73 -13.62
C HIS A 161 10.22 2.54 -14.31
N VAL A 162 9.40 1.87 -13.52
CA VAL A 162 8.47 0.83 -13.92
C VAL A 162 7.07 1.35 -13.57
N GLU A 163 6.15 1.29 -14.52
CA GLU A 163 4.77 1.70 -14.28
C GLU A 163 4.04 0.70 -13.37
N LEU A 164 3.08 1.17 -12.57
CA LEU A 164 2.24 0.28 -11.78
C LEU A 164 1.42 -0.68 -12.66
N SER A 165 1.12 -0.26 -13.90
CA SER A 165 0.42 -1.04 -14.92
C SER A 165 1.07 -2.41 -15.19
N GLU A 166 2.38 -2.53 -14.98
CA GLU A 166 3.12 -3.79 -15.12
C GLU A 166 2.76 -4.84 -14.06
N PHE A 167 2.23 -4.41 -12.91
CA PHE A 167 1.81 -5.28 -11.80
C PHE A 167 0.29 -5.40 -11.70
N TRP A 168 -0.44 -4.57 -12.45
CA TRP A 168 -1.88 -4.45 -12.39
C TRP A 168 -2.46 -3.94 -13.71
N GLU A 169 -3.30 -4.72 -14.39
CA GLU A 169 -4.29 -4.10 -15.28
C GLU A 169 -5.63 -3.97 -14.55
N PRO A 170 -6.35 -2.86 -14.79
CA PRO A 170 -7.75 -2.79 -14.42
C PRO A 170 -8.48 -4.00 -15.02
N LEU A 171 -9.17 -4.76 -14.17
CA LEU A 171 -10.30 -5.54 -14.66
C LEU A 171 -11.20 -4.52 -15.34
N ASN A 172 -11.41 -4.69 -16.66
CA ASN A 172 -12.42 -3.94 -17.40
C ASN A 172 -13.70 -3.89 -16.53
N ALA A 173 -14.05 -2.68 -16.10
CA ALA A 173 -15.37 -2.34 -15.61
C ALA A 173 -16.12 -1.73 -16.79
#